data_AF-A0A6V7M2G2-F1
#
_entry.id   AF-A0A6V7M2G2-F1
#
_cell.length_a   1.000
_cell.length_b   1.000
_cell.length_c   1.000
_cell.angle_alpha   90.00
_cell.angle_beta   90.00
_cell.angle_gamma   90.00
#
_symmetry.space_group_name_H-M   'P 1'
#
loop_
_entity.id
_entity.type
_entity.pdbx_description
1 polymer ?
#
loop_
_entity_poly.entity_id
_entity_poly.type
_entity_poly.pdbx_seq_one_letter_code
_entity_poly.pdbx_strand_id
1 'polypeptide(L)'
;PKCRTEYPESSIPSFYYCFCGKTRDPEPQPWTIPHTCEEKCSKPLQPLCGHNCMLLCHPGPCPPCPKMVSTTCHCGKQPVQPRRCNVKFWSCQTPCNKKLSDCNHFCKIECHSGPCPPCTDQVTVSCHCASSTKTVECNKSYWTCTKKCGKQLNCKIHTCEGVCHAVGDCGECPVAKNRTCPCGKKRYTVSCKQANLPTCGDTCGKLLDCGVHYCNMRCHTGDCGQCLEVVSKTCRCGSYTKEISCTKEFHCNKKCPNIRACGKHPCNKKCCDCIKTGINPCEKVCETSLNCRKHKCTAPCHSGPCYPCPRTITIQCRCGNSKIEVPCGTKKRIKPPHCKKLCKIPPICHHSKQESHKCHQGSCPPCKKICKIVYKKCGHTCVAICHTKVWVKVRINGVSQPAGPWEIPQDRMELKTLPCPPCEVSMMVTCLGEHETKPWPCHIAKPSSCGRQCGRLLPCTNHSCELLCHKVKSEDSEDGSDCMECEEPCKLNRPDGCTHLCPQRCHPAPCPPCRQPVKISCHCGLNSLYR
;
A
#
# COMPACT_ATOMS: atom_id res chain seq x y z
N PRO A 1 10.96 17.26 -13.25
CA PRO A 1 12.06 16.84 -12.34
C PRO A 1 12.96 18.03 -11.98
N LYS A 2 12.84 18.58 -10.77
CA LYS A 2 13.71 19.69 -10.34
C LYS A 2 15.04 19.08 -9.85
N CYS A 3 16.12 19.22 -10.64
CA CYS A 3 17.47 18.84 -10.22
C CYS A 3 17.86 19.67 -8.99
N ARG A 4 18.32 19.01 -7.92
CA ARG A 4 18.61 19.61 -6.60
C ARG A 4 20.10 19.50 -6.24
N THR A 5 20.96 19.41 -7.25
CA THR A 5 22.40 19.25 -7.07
C THR A 5 23.07 20.30 -7.92
N GLU A 6 23.74 21.25 -7.28
CA GLU A 6 24.63 22.19 -7.95
C GLU A 6 25.93 21.46 -8.26
N TYR A 7 26.23 21.33 -9.55
CA TYR A 7 27.42 20.67 -10.05
C TYR A 7 28.49 21.75 -10.28
N PRO A 8 29.72 21.64 -9.72
CA PRO A 8 30.80 22.57 -10.04
C PRO A 8 31.10 22.57 -11.55
N GLU A 9 31.61 23.68 -12.11
CA GLU A 9 31.95 23.79 -13.54
C GLU A 9 32.87 22.66 -14.04
N SER A 10 33.76 22.15 -13.16
CA SER A 10 34.62 20.99 -13.45
C SER A 10 33.87 19.66 -13.64
N SER A 11 32.61 19.58 -13.24
CA SER A 11 31.75 18.40 -13.38
C SER A 11 30.71 18.53 -14.49
N ILE A 12 30.72 19.65 -15.22
CA ILE A 12 30.01 19.78 -16.50
C ILE A 12 30.78 18.93 -17.51
N PRO A 13 30.22 17.83 -18.02
CA PRO A 13 30.93 17.01 -18.99
C PRO A 13 31.18 17.83 -20.26
N SER A 14 32.44 18.00 -20.67
CA SER A 14 32.80 18.65 -21.94
C SER A 14 32.28 17.88 -23.16
N PHE A 15 31.98 16.60 -22.96
CA PHE A 15 31.44 15.69 -23.95
C PHE A 15 30.23 14.97 -23.36
N TYR A 16 29.14 14.95 -24.12
CA TYR A 16 27.91 14.31 -23.74
C TYR A 16 27.87 12.90 -24.37
N TYR A 17 27.68 11.87 -23.53
CA TYR A 17 27.66 10.47 -23.93
C TYR A 17 26.31 9.83 -23.57
N CYS A 18 25.94 8.78 -24.29
CA CYS A 18 24.78 7.95 -23.95
C CYS A 18 24.93 7.27 -22.57
N PHE A 19 23.84 6.75 -21.99
CA PHE A 19 23.90 6.14 -20.65
C PHE A 19 24.89 4.97 -20.50
N CYS A 20 25.19 4.23 -21.58
CA CYS A 20 26.21 3.18 -21.56
C CYS A 20 27.64 3.69 -21.83
N GLY A 21 27.81 4.97 -22.19
CA GLY A 21 29.10 5.62 -22.41
C GLY A 21 29.76 5.27 -23.75
N LYS A 22 29.09 4.52 -24.63
CA LYS A 22 29.65 4.06 -25.91
C LYS A 22 29.60 5.12 -27.02
N THR A 23 28.51 5.85 -27.08
CA THR A 23 28.21 6.78 -28.18
C THR A 23 28.22 8.20 -27.63
N ARG A 24 29.03 9.05 -28.27
CA ARG A 24 29.02 10.50 -28.04
C ARG A 24 27.85 11.11 -28.81
N ASP A 25 27.11 12.02 -28.17
CA ASP A 25 25.99 12.76 -28.75
C ASP A 25 24.99 11.85 -29.53
N PRO A 26 24.31 10.89 -28.86
CA PRO A 26 23.37 9.98 -29.53
C PRO A 26 22.21 10.74 -30.20
N GLU A 27 21.86 10.33 -31.42
CA GLU A 27 20.78 10.93 -32.22
C GLU A 27 19.40 10.71 -31.55
N PRO A 28 18.57 11.76 -31.40
CA PRO A 28 17.26 11.63 -30.77
C PRO A 28 16.23 11.04 -31.73
N GLN A 29 15.71 9.84 -31.42
CA GLN A 29 14.54 9.29 -32.12
C GLN A 29 13.24 9.50 -31.33
N PRO A 30 12.09 9.74 -31.99
CA PRO A 30 10.81 10.04 -31.31
C PRO A 30 10.28 8.94 -30.39
N TRP A 31 10.69 7.69 -30.60
CA TRP A 31 10.15 6.51 -29.92
C TRP A 31 11.13 5.85 -28.95
N THR A 32 12.35 6.38 -28.83
CA THR A 32 13.37 5.85 -27.93
C THR A 32 13.60 6.76 -26.74
N ILE A 33 14.18 6.20 -25.68
CA ILE A 33 14.44 6.97 -24.47
C ILE A 33 15.55 7.98 -24.84
N PRO A 34 15.33 9.29 -24.61
CA PRO A 34 16.36 10.29 -24.85
C PRO A 34 17.66 9.90 -24.15
N HIS A 35 18.80 10.17 -24.79
CA HIS A 35 20.13 9.82 -24.28
C HIS A 35 20.52 8.33 -24.32
N THR A 36 19.80 7.52 -25.10
CA THR A 36 20.18 6.12 -25.39
C THR A 36 20.80 6.00 -26.78
N CYS A 37 21.71 5.03 -26.96
CA CYS A 37 22.36 4.77 -28.25
C CYS A 37 21.81 3.52 -28.96
N GLU A 38 20.69 2.98 -28.50
CA GLU A 38 19.99 1.79 -29.04
C GLU A 38 20.81 0.49 -29.17
N GLU A 39 22.09 0.51 -28.84
CA GLU A 39 22.93 -0.68 -28.73
C GLU A 39 22.77 -1.39 -27.38
N LYS A 40 23.19 -2.66 -27.34
CA LYS A 40 23.36 -3.39 -26.07
C LYS A 40 24.30 -2.61 -25.15
N CYS A 41 23.93 -2.44 -23.89
CA CYS A 41 24.66 -1.68 -22.89
C CYS A 41 26.10 -2.21 -22.71
N SER A 42 26.28 -3.53 -22.69
CA SER A 42 27.58 -4.23 -22.54
C SER A 42 28.42 -3.84 -21.32
N LYS A 43 27.94 -2.95 -20.44
CA LYS A 43 28.60 -2.60 -19.19
C LYS A 43 28.81 -3.85 -18.32
N PRO A 44 29.96 -4.00 -17.64
CA PRO A 44 30.18 -5.09 -16.70
C PRO A 44 29.16 -4.98 -15.56
N LEU A 45 28.43 -6.08 -15.31
CA LEU A 45 27.44 -6.10 -14.24
C LEU A 45 28.12 -6.05 -12.88
N GLN A 46 27.50 -5.32 -11.95
CA GLN A 46 27.93 -5.22 -10.55
C GLN A 46 27.02 -6.09 -9.69
N PRO A 47 27.56 -6.97 -8.81
CA PRO A 47 28.98 -7.25 -8.58
C PRO A 47 29.67 -7.94 -9.77
N LEU A 48 30.98 -7.68 -9.94
CA LEU A 48 31.82 -8.25 -11.01
C LEU A 48 31.70 -9.77 -11.06
N CYS A 49 30.88 -10.24 -11.99
CA CYS A 49 30.58 -11.66 -12.16
C CYS A 49 31.07 -12.23 -13.50
N GLY A 50 31.87 -11.47 -14.24
CA GLY A 50 32.34 -11.84 -15.59
C GLY A 50 31.26 -11.76 -16.67
N HIS A 51 30.11 -11.15 -16.38
CA HIS A 51 28.99 -11.01 -17.32
C HIS A 51 28.67 -9.54 -17.61
N ASN A 52 28.29 -9.30 -18.86
CA ASN A 52 27.95 -7.97 -19.37
C ASN A 52 26.43 -7.79 -19.46
N CYS A 53 25.97 -6.54 -19.34
CA CYS A 53 24.57 -6.19 -19.50
C CYS A 53 24.10 -6.44 -20.95
N MET A 54 23.08 -7.29 -21.11
CA MET A 54 22.48 -7.63 -22.41
C MET A 54 21.29 -6.73 -22.79
N LEU A 55 20.86 -5.85 -21.89
CA LEU A 55 19.80 -4.88 -22.17
C LEU A 55 20.31 -3.84 -23.16
N LEU A 56 19.37 -3.23 -23.91
CA LEU A 56 19.66 -2.00 -24.64
C LEU A 56 20.11 -0.89 -23.68
N CYS A 57 20.80 0.11 -24.20
CA CYS A 57 21.20 1.29 -23.44
C CYS A 57 19.99 1.81 -22.65
N HIS A 58 20.09 1.82 -21.33
CA HIS A 58 18.97 2.10 -20.44
C HIS A 58 19.38 3.16 -19.40
N PRO A 59 18.41 3.95 -18.90
CA PRO A 59 18.67 4.85 -17.79
C PRO A 59 18.89 4.07 -16.49
N GLY A 60 19.75 4.59 -15.61
CA GLY A 60 20.00 4.03 -14.28
C GLY A 60 21.01 2.86 -14.23
N PRO A 61 21.24 2.30 -13.02
CA PRO A 61 22.21 1.21 -12.82
C PRO A 61 21.75 -0.10 -13.50
N CYS A 62 22.71 -0.91 -13.98
CA CYS A 62 22.39 -2.19 -14.61
C CYS A 62 21.76 -3.18 -13.61
N PRO A 63 20.76 -3.97 -14.03
CA PRO A 63 20.14 -4.97 -13.17
C PRO A 63 21.11 -6.11 -12.81
N PRO A 64 20.85 -6.86 -11.73
CA PRO A 64 21.69 -7.98 -11.35
C PRO A 64 21.72 -9.08 -12.42
N CYS A 65 22.82 -9.85 -12.47
CA CYS A 65 23.04 -10.84 -13.51
C CYS A 65 21.94 -11.94 -13.54
N PRO A 66 21.23 -12.10 -14.68
CA PRO A 66 20.17 -13.10 -14.83
C PRO A 66 20.68 -14.51 -15.17
N LYS A 67 21.97 -14.66 -15.52
CA LYS A 67 22.53 -15.95 -15.93
C LYS A 67 22.50 -16.96 -14.78
N MET A 68 22.23 -18.22 -15.12
CA MET A 68 22.31 -19.35 -14.22
C MET A 68 23.74 -19.91 -14.21
N VAL A 69 24.26 -20.18 -13.03
CA VAL A 69 25.56 -20.82 -12.79
C VAL A 69 25.36 -21.99 -11.85
N SER A 70 26.05 -23.09 -12.10
CA SER A 70 26.03 -24.29 -11.26
C SER A 70 26.99 -24.12 -10.10
N THR A 71 26.48 -24.00 -8.87
CA THR A 71 27.30 -23.72 -7.68
C THR A 71 27.01 -24.68 -6.54
N THR A 72 28.05 -24.95 -5.75
CA THR A 72 27.98 -25.77 -4.54
C THR A 72 27.67 -24.91 -3.32
N CYS A 73 27.08 -25.52 -2.30
CA CYS A 73 26.87 -24.89 -1.00
C CYS A 73 28.22 -24.56 -0.33
N HIS A 74 28.27 -23.57 0.57
CA HIS A 74 29.46 -23.26 1.37
C HIS A 74 30.04 -24.47 2.15
N CYS A 75 29.22 -25.47 2.47
CA CYS A 75 29.68 -26.69 3.12
C CYS A 75 30.25 -27.75 2.16
N GLY A 76 30.02 -27.63 0.85
CA GLY A 76 30.43 -28.62 -0.16
C GLY A 76 29.69 -29.97 -0.14
N LYS A 77 28.86 -30.23 0.89
CA LYS A 77 28.16 -31.52 1.09
C LYS A 77 26.89 -31.69 0.26
N GLN A 78 26.33 -30.59 -0.25
CA GLN A 78 25.13 -30.61 -1.09
C GLN A 78 25.50 -30.76 -2.56
N PRO A 79 24.66 -31.45 -3.37
CA PRO A 79 24.89 -31.57 -4.81
C PRO A 79 24.92 -30.20 -5.49
N VAL A 80 25.59 -30.13 -6.63
CA VAL A 80 25.69 -28.92 -7.45
C VAL A 80 24.27 -28.49 -7.85
N GLN A 81 23.90 -27.24 -7.54
CA GLN A 81 22.57 -26.71 -7.85
C GLN A 81 22.67 -25.54 -8.84
N PRO A 82 21.78 -25.46 -9.84
CA PRO A 82 21.71 -24.32 -10.74
C PRO A 82 21.11 -23.11 -10.00
N ARG A 83 21.89 -22.04 -9.84
CA ARG A 83 21.47 -20.79 -9.19
C ARG A 83 21.80 -19.57 -10.02
N ARG A 84 21.09 -18.46 -9.80
CA ARG A 84 21.38 -17.19 -10.48
C ARG A 84 22.76 -16.68 -10.05
N CYS A 85 23.51 -16.11 -10.99
CA CYS A 85 24.88 -15.64 -10.78
C CYS A 85 25.00 -14.58 -9.67
N ASN A 86 23.99 -13.70 -9.55
CA ASN A 86 23.90 -12.71 -8.46
C ASN A 86 23.87 -13.36 -7.06
N VAL A 87 23.39 -14.59 -6.96
CA VAL A 87 23.28 -15.38 -5.72
C VAL A 87 24.01 -16.71 -5.88
N LYS A 88 25.20 -16.67 -6.47
CA LYS A 88 26.06 -17.84 -6.68
C LYS A 88 26.44 -18.53 -5.37
N PHE A 89 26.57 -17.77 -4.29
CA PHE A 89 26.92 -18.25 -2.95
C PHE A 89 25.65 -18.54 -2.15
N TRP A 90 25.58 -19.71 -1.52
CA TRP A 90 24.41 -20.11 -0.75
C TRP A 90 24.78 -21.08 0.38
N SER A 91 23.96 -21.06 1.42
CA SER A 91 24.01 -21.96 2.56
C SER A 91 22.81 -22.91 2.56
N CYS A 92 23.04 -24.15 2.97
CA CYS A 92 22.04 -25.21 3.03
C CYS A 92 21.26 -25.25 4.35
N GLN A 93 21.50 -24.30 5.26
CA GLN A 93 20.88 -24.17 6.59
C GLN A 93 21.07 -25.39 7.52
N THR A 94 21.77 -26.44 7.08
CA THR A 94 22.19 -27.53 7.96
C THR A 94 23.33 -27.06 8.87
N PRO A 95 23.48 -27.62 10.08
CA PRO A 95 24.61 -27.31 10.96
C PRO A 95 25.95 -27.60 10.24
N CYS A 96 26.91 -26.69 10.40
CA CYS A 96 28.20 -26.76 9.71
C CYS A 96 28.94 -28.08 10.03
N ASN A 97 28.98 -28.46 11.32
CA ASN A 97 29.66 -29.65 11.84
C ASN A 97 31.14 -29.76 11.42
N LYS A 98 31.79 -28.64 11.07
CA LYS A 98 33.24 -28.58 10.93
C LYS A 98 33.88 -28.56 12.32
N LYS A 99 34.97 -29.32 12.48
CA LYS A 99 35.80 -29.30 13.69
C LYS A 99 36.49 -27.94 13.78
N LEU A 100 36.36 -27.26 14.93
CA LEU A 100 37.02 -25.98 15.15
C LEU A 100 38.52 -26.20 15.34
N SER A 101 39.35 -25.28 14.85
CA SER A 101 40.81 -25.39 14.93
C SER A 101 41.32 -25.25 16.37
N ASP A 102 40.67 -24.38 17.15
CA ASP A 102 41.11 -23.96 18.48
C ASP A 102 40.64 -24.90 19.62
N CYS A 103 39.70 -25.80 19.34
CA CYS A 103 39.17 -26.74 20.34
C CYS A 103 38.58 -28.01 19.70
N ASN A 104 38.42 -29.08 20.47
CA ASN A 104 37.84 -30.33 19.98
C ASN A 104 36.30 -30.28 19.80
N HIS A 105 35.70 -29.09 19.70
CA HIS A 105 34.25 -28.91 19.51
C HIS A 105 33.87 -28.78 18.02
N PHE A 106 32.60 -29.09 17.73
CA PHE A 106 32.02 -29.00 16.39
C PHE A 106 31.18 -27.73 16.25
N CYS A 107 31.28 -27.05 15.10
CA CYS A 107 30.48 -25.86 14.83
C CYS A 107 28.98 -26.21 14.69
N LYS A 108 28.18 -25.77 15.67
CA LYS A 108 26.71 -25.97 15.72
C LYS A 108 25.91 -24.92 14.95
N ILE A 109 26.57 -23.88 14.44
CA ILE A 109 25.90 -22.80 13.69
C ILE A 109 25.52 -23.32 12.31
N GLU A 110 24.42 -22.80 11.78
CA GLU A 110 23.99 -23.05 10.42
C GLU A 110 25.12 -22.80 9.42
N CYS A 111 25.09 -23.51 8.29
CA CYS A 111 26.07 -23.36 7.23
C CYS A 111 26.30 -21.87 6.90
N HIS A 112 27.50 -21.39 7.16
CA HIS A 112 27.88 -19.98 7.00
C HIS A 112 29.01 -19.85 5.96
N SER A 113 29.20 -18.63 5.47
CA SER A 113 30.36 -18.28 4.65
C SER A 113 31.55 -17.90 5.55
N GLY A 114 32.78 -18.15 5.10
CA GLY A 114 34.00 -17.80 5.83
C GLY A 114 34.43 -18.79 6.92
N PRO A 115 35.47 -18.45 7.71
CA PRO A 115 35.95 -19.27 8.82
C PRO A 115 34.90 -19.41 9.93
N CYS A 116 34.93 -20.53 10.65
CA CYS A 116 33.97 -20.78 11.73
C CYS A 116 34.19 -19.79 12.89
N PRO A 117 33.11 -19.25 13.48
CA PRO A 117 33.22 -18.36 14.64
C PRO A 117 33.76 -19.12 15.86
N PRO A 118 34.32 -18.39 16.85
CA PRO A 118 34.93 -18.99 18.03
C PRO A 118 33.92 -19.80 18.84
N CYS A 119 34.42 -20.82 19.54
CA CYS A 119 33.59 -21.73 20.31
C CYS A 119 32.92 -21.04 21.51
N THR A 120 31.59 -21.15 21.59
CA THR A 120 30.77 -20.65 22.70
C THR A 120 30.37 -21.74 23.70
N ASP A 121 30.87 -22.97 23.54
CA ASP A 121 30.60 -24.04 24.52
C ASP A 121 31.26 -23.67 25.87
N GLN A 122 30.57 -23.99 26.96
CA GLN A 122 31.02 -23.69 28.32
C GLN A 122 31.97 -24.78 28.80
N VAL A 123 33.18 -24.40 29.22
CA VAL A 123 34.21 -25.30 29.76
C VAL A 123 34.57 -24.85 31.17
N THR A 124 34.66 -25.81 32.09
CA THR A 124 35.11 -25.55 33.46
C THR A 124 36.63 -25.49 33.49
N VAL A 125 37.18 -24.30 33.74
CA VAL A 125 38.63 -24.08 33.82
C VAL A 125 39.03 -23.81 35.27
N SER A 126 40.13 -24.42 35.72
CA SER A 126 40.74 -24.16 37.03
C SER A 126 41.64 -22.92 36.97
N CYS A 127 41.62 -22.11 38.03
CA CYS A 127 42.59 -21.04 38.25
C CYS A 127 44.02 -21.58 38.15
N HIS A 128 44.98 -20.76 37.69
CA HIS A 128 46.43 -21.07 37.79
C HIS A 128 46.90 -21.38 39.23
N CYS A 129 46.15 -20.93 40.23
CA CYS A 129 46.35 -21.20 41.65
C CYS A 129 45.75 -22.53 42.14
N ALA A 130 45.05 -23.27 41.27
CA ALA A 130 44.23 -24.45 41.56
C ALA A 130 43.17 -24.29 42.67
N SER A 131 43.01 -23.09 43.24
CA SER A 131 42.17 -22.85 44.42
C SER A 131 40.69 -22.60 44.11
N SER A 132 40.35 -22.38 42.83
CA SER A 132 38.99 -22.09 42.40
C SER A 132 38.80 -22.52 40.93
N THR A 133 37.60 -22.97 40.61
CA THR A 133 37.18 -23.32 39.25
C THR A 133 36.07 -22.38 38.81
N LYS A 134 36.06 -21.99 37.54
CA LYS A 134 35.00 -21.17 36.96
C LYS A 134 34.63 -21.70 35.58
N THR A 135 33.33 -21.76 35.31
CA THR A 135 32.81 -22.08 33.99
C THR A 135 32.97 -20.85 33.10
N VAL A 136 33.79 -20.97 32.06
CA VAL A 136 34.08 -19.93 31.08
C VAL A 136 33.78 -20.43 29.67
N GLU A 137 33.53 -19.52 28.73
CA GLU A 137 33.39 -19.89 27.32
C GLU A 137 34.73 -20.48 26.83
N CYS A 138 34.68 -21.54 26.00
CA CYS A 138 35.87 -22.23 25.51
C CYS A 138 36.88 -21.28 24.84
N ASN A 139 36.42 -20.22 24.17
CA ASN A 139 37.27 -19.18 23.57
C ASN A 139 38.07 -18.35 24.59
N LYS A 140 37.70 -18.40 25.87
CA LYS A 140 38.35 -17.71 26.99
C LYS A 140 38.87 -18.74 27.98
N SER A 141 39.63 -19.71 27.49
CA SER A 141 40.16 -20.85 28.24
C SER A 141 41.16 -20.49 29.35
N TYR A 142 41.38 -19.21 29.64
CA TYR A 142 42.23 -18.71 30.72
C TYR A 142 41.40 -17.88 31.71
N TRP A 143 41.47 -18.25 32.99
CA TRP A 143 40.85 -17.51 34.08
C TRP A 143 41.79 -17.42 35.28
N THR A 144 41.99 -16.20 35.78
CA THR A 144 42.72 -15.91 37.02
C THR A 144 41.76 -15.42 38.09
N CYS A 145 41.99 -15.83 39.33
CA CYS A 145 41.19 -15.34 40.46
C CYS A 145 41.68 -13.95 40.92
N THR A 146 40.83 -13.19 41.60
CA THR A 146 41.16 -11.86 42.15
C THR A 146 41.91 -11.94 43.49
N LYS A 147 42.35 -13.13 43.91
CA LYS A 147 43.09 -13.31 45.18
C LYS A 147 44.47 -12.68 45.05
N LYS A 148 44.84 -11.84 46.03
CA LYS A 148 46.19 -11.25 46.11
C LYS A 148 47.25 -12.37 46.24
N CYS A 149 48.38 -12.24 45.54
CA CYS A 149 49.43 -13.26 45.50
C CYS A 149 50.16 -13.42 46.86
N GLY A 150 50.54 -12.30 47.50
CA GLY A 150 51.13 -12.30 48.85
C GLY A 150 52.54 -12.88 48.97
N LYS A 151 53.15 -13.38 47.88
CA LYS A 151 54.54 -13.88 47.87
C LYS A 151 55.55 -12.74 48.04
N GLN A 152 56.64 -13.00 48.77
CA GLN A 152 57.75 -12.04 48.90
C GLN A 152 58.45 -11.85 47.55
N LEU A 153 58.61 -10.60 47.12
CA LEU A 153 59.39 -10.25 45.94
C LEU A 153 60.89 -10.52 46.19
N ASN A 154 61.70 -10.56 45.13
CA ASN A 154 63.14 -10.87 45.20
C ASN A 154 63.94 -9.99 46.21
N CYS A 155 63.41 -8.81 46.55
CA CYS A 155 63.98 -7.91 47.55
C CYS A 155 63.79 -8.33 49.02
N LYS A 156 63.09 -9.45 49.31
CA LYS A 156 62.79 -10.01 50.66
C LYS A 156 62.09 -9.07 51.66
N ILE A 157 61.81 -7.82 51.28
CA ILE A 157 61.19 -6.78 52.12
C ILE A 157 59.77 -6.45 51.66
N HIS A 158 59.48 -6.51 50.36
CA HIS A 158 58.15 -6.20 49.80
C HIS A 158 57.42 -7.47 49.36
N THR A 159 56.10 -7.48 49.55
CA THR A 159 55.20 -8.56 49.13
C THR A 159 54.47 -8.18 47.84
N CYS A 160 54.16 -9.17 47.01
CA CYS A 160 53.44 -8.98 45.76
C CYS A 160 51.98 -8.57 46.05
N GLU A 161 51.65 -7.31 45.76
CA GLU A 161 50.28 -6.77 45.83
C GLU A 161 49.42 -7.11 44.59
N GLY A 162 50.02 -7.78 43.60
CA GLY A 162 49.34 -8.19 42.37
C GLY A 162 48.24 -9.24 42.59
N VAL A 163 47.30 -9.27 41.65
CA VAL A 163 46.30 -10.35 41.53
C VAL A 163 46.96 -11.66 41.11
N CYS A 164 46.27 -12.78 41.32
CA CYS A 164 46.79 -14.12 41.01
C CYS A 164 47.32 -14.20 39.57
N HIS A 165 48.63 -14.40 39.45
CA HIS A 165 49.36 -14.55 38.19
C HIS A 165 50.01 -15.94 38.13
N ALA A 166 50.63 -16.29 37.00
CA ALA A 166 51.29 -17.58 36.82
C ALA A 166 52.39 -17.79 37.88
N VAL A 167 52.60 -19.06 38.27
CA VAL A 167 53.59 -19.44 39.30
C VAL A 167 54.99 -19.04 38.81
N GLY A 168 55.60 -18.05 39.48
CA GLY A 168 56.96 -17.56 39.17
C GLY A 168 57.02 -16.13 38.62
N ASP A 169 55.90 -15.56 38.16
CA ASP A 169 55.87 -14.22 37.54
C ASP A 169 55.64 -13.08 38.56
N CYS A 170 56.26 -13.18 39.74
CA CYS A 170 56.29 -12.03 40.67
C CYS A 170 57.35 -11.06 40.13
N GLY A 171 56.94 -10.03 39.40
CA GLY A 171 57.85 -9.05 38.79
C GLY A 171 58.87 -8.43 39.76
N GLU A 172 59.90 -7.80 39.21
CA GLU A 172 60.95 -7.13 40.00
C GLU A 172 60.38 -6.01 40.87
N CYS A 173 61.01 -5.76 42.03
CA CYS A 173 60.60 -4.71 42.95
C CYS A 173 60.64 -3.33 42.24
N PRO A 174 59.52 -2.57 42.18
CA PRO A 174 59.48 -1.26 41.51
C PRO A 174 60.43 -0.23 42.16
N VAL A 175 60.77 -0.42 43.44
CA VAL A 175 61.71 0.42 44.19
C VAL A 175 63.18 0.13 43.83
N ALA A 176 63.47 -1.03 43.24
CA ALA A 176 64.84 -1.39 42.85
C ALA A 176 65.30 -0.65 41.57
N LYS A 177 64.39 -0.18 40.72
CA LYS A 177 64.73 0.39 39.41
C LYS A 177 65.09 1.88 39.42
N ASN A 178 64.70 2.68 40.42
CA ASN A 178 64.84 4.13 40.34
C ASN A 178 65.66 4.76 41.49
N ARG A 179 66.98 4.47 41.55
CA ARG A 179 67.93 5.14 42.48
C ARG A 179 68.75 6.27 41.84
N THR A 180 68.12 7.04 40.98
CA THR A 180 68.63 8.32 40.46
C THR A 180 67.90 9.48 41.14
N CYS A 181 68.49 10.68 41.17
CA CYS A 181 67.73 11.91 41.49
C CYS A 181 66.44 11.94 40.67
N PRO A 182 65.41 12.69 41.11
CA PRO A 182 64.21 12.92 40.31
C PRO A 182 64.52 13.34 38.87
N CYS A 183 65.65 14.02 38.65
CA CYS A 183 66.17 14.49 37.37
C CYS A 183 67.00 13.49 36.52
N GLY A 184 67.30 12.29 37.01
CA GLY A 184 68.16 11.30 36.33
C GLY A 184 69.68 11.54 36.38
N LYS A 185 70.16 12.76 36.68
CA LYS A 185 71.58 13.16 36.56
C LYS A 185 72.55 12.62 37.63
N LYS A 186 72.12 12.38 38.88
CA LYS A 186 72.96 11.79 39.95
C LYS A 186 72.39 10.46 40.44
N ARG A 187 73.25 9.47 40.68
CA ARG A 187 72.91 8.13 41.21
C ARG A 187 73.30 8.04 42.69
N TYR A 188 72.43 7.47 43.52
CA TYR A 188 72.69 7.25 44.95
C TYR A 188 72.66 5.76 45.30
N THR A 189 73.66 5.27 46.03
CA THR A 189 73.68 3.91 46.58
C THR A 189 73.06 3.90 47.98
N VAL A 190 71.74 3.84 48.06
CA VAL A 190 71.00 3.72 49.34
C VAL A 190 70.29 2.36 49.42
N SER A 191 69.90 1.92 50.63
CA SER A 191 69.23 0.63 50.88
C SER A 191 67.69 0.77 50.80
N CYS A 192 66.96 -0.34 50.56
CA CYS A 192 65.48 -0.35 50.36
C CYS A 192 64.61 0.10 51.55
N LYS A 193 65.21 0.62 52.63
CA LYS A 193 64.52 1.20 53.78
C LYS A 193 64.21 2.70 53.63
N GLN A 194 64.84 3.40 52.69
CA GLN A 194 64.73 4.86 52.59
C GLN A 194 63.81 5.26 51.44
N ALA A 195 62.65 5.82 51.79
CA ALA A 195 61.56 6.09 50.86
C ALA A 195 61.77 7.33 49.96
N ASN A 196 62.61 8.29 50.37
CA ASN A 196 62.84 9.54 49.62
C ASN A 196 64.33 9.78 49.36
N LEU A 197 64.69 10.00 48.09
CA LEU A 197 66.03 10.39 47.65
C LEU A 197 66.17 11.92 47.67
N PRO A 198 67.34 12.47 48.06
CA PRO A 198 67.58 13.92 48.03
C PRO A 198 67.64 14.47 46.59
N THR A 199 67.28 15.74 46.43
CA THR A 199 67.44 16.47 45.16
C THR A 199 68.92 16.76 44.88
N CYS A 200 69.37 16.57 43.65
CA CYS A 200 70.79 16.68 43.28
C CYS A 200 71.38 18.12 43.29
N GLY A 201 70.52 19.13 43.42
CA GLY A 201 70.89 20.56 43.37
C GLY A 201 71.03 21.16 41.96
N ASP A 202 71.17 20.33 40.92
CA ASP A 202 71.35 20.76 39.52
C ASP A 202 70.02 21.17 38.85
N THR A 203 70.09 21.82 37.68
CA THR A 203 68.89 22.14 36.87
C THR A 203 68.15 20.87 36.47
N CYS A 204 66.83 20.85 36.66
CA CYS A 204 65.98 19.69 36.44
C CYS A 204 66.10 19.17 35.00
N GLY A 205 66.01 20.05 34.00
CA GLY A 205 66.23 19.71 32.59
C GLY A 205 65.24 18.72 32.00
N LYS A 206 64.15 18.40 32.72
CA LYS A 206 63.04 17.58 32.20
C LYS A 206 62.24 18.36 31.17
N LEU A 207 61.76 17.69 30.14
CA LEU A 207 60.83 18.26 29.17
C LEU A 207 59.53 18.64 29.90
N LEU A 208 59.12 19.91 29.78
CA LEU A 208 57.86 20.40 30.32
C LEU A 208 56.68 19.86 29.50
N ASP A 209 55.48 19.90 30.06
CA ASP A 209 54.24 19.41 29.42
C ASP A 209 53.96 20.05 28.05
N CYS A 210 54.52 21.23 27.78
CA CYS A 210 54.46 21.88 26.48
C CYS A 210 55.22 21.14 25.35
N GLY A 211 56.03 20.13 25.66
CA GLY A 211 56.71 19.25 24.70
C GLY A 211 57.88 19.87 23.94
N VAL A 212 58.12 21.19 24.08
CA VAL A 212 59.17 21.93 23.35
C VAL A 212 60.22 22.53 24.29
N HIS A 213 59.86 22.90 25.52
CA HIS A 213 60.76 23.59 26.46
C HIS A 213 61.16 22.71 27.65
N TYR A 214 62.35 22.96 28.20
CA TYR A 214 62.93 22.21 29.32
C TYR A 214 62.80 22.98 30.64
N CYS A 215 62.64 22.25 31.75
CA CYS A 215 62.50 22.83 33.09
C CYS A 215 63.81 23.50 33.54
N ASN A 216 63.74 24.82 33.76
CA ASN A 216 64.85 25.66 34.24
C ASN A 216 64.97 25.71 35.78
N MET A 217 64.05 25.07 36.51
CA MET A 217 64.11 25.01 37.98
C MET A 217 65.20 24.06 38.47
N ARG A 218 65.69 24.28 39.70
CA ARG A 218 66.53 23.31 40.42
C ARG A 218 65.76 22.00 40.60
N CYS A 219 66.48 20.87 40.67
CA CYS A 219 65.91 19.55 40.87
C CYS A 219 64.92 19.56 42.05
N HIS A 220 63.68 19.18 41.77
CA HIS A 220 62.58 19.14 42.74
C HIS A 220 61.94 17.74 42.74
N THR A 221 61.15 17.45 43.77
CA THR A 221 60.52 16.14 43.99
C THR A 221 59.10 16.02 43.44
N GLY A 222 58.47 17.12 43.00
CA GLY A 222 57.15 17.15 42.36
C GLY A 222 57.18 17.23 40.81
N ASP A 223 56.01 17.43 40.18
CA ASP A 223 55.88 17.73 38.76
C ASP A 223 56.49 19.09 38.39
N CYS A 224 56.99 19.23 37.16
CA CYS A 224 57.58 20.49 36.71
C CYS A 224 56.48 21.55 36.52
N GLY A 225 56.77 22.80 36.90
CA GLY A 225 55.83 23.92 36.77
C GLY A 225 55.46 24.25 35.31
N GLN A 226 54.50 25.17 35.13
CA GLN A 226 54.08 25.60 33.79
C GLN A 226 55.23 26.35 33.06
N CYS A 227 55.27 26.21 31.74
CA CYS A 227 56.25 26.91 30.92
C CYS A 227 56.03 28.44 30.96
N LEU A 228 57.06 29.18 31.39
CA LEU A 228 57.05 30.64 31.52
C LEU A 228 57.49 31.38 30.24
N GLU A 229 57.85 30.64 29.19
CA GLU A 229 58.31 31.20 27.92
C GLU A 229 57.16 31.80 27.11
N VAL A 230 57.43 32.93 26.45
CA VAL A 230 56.47 33.62 25.57
C VAL A 230 56.75 33.18 24.15
N VAL A 231 55.73 32.66 23.47
CA VAL A 231 55.81 32.19 22.08
C VAL A 231 54.77 32.87 21.21
N SER A 232 55.11 33.12 19.95
CA SER A 232 54.19 33.67 18.96
C SER A 232 53.17 32.61 18.56
N LYS A 233 51.92 32.71 19.04
CA LYS A 233 50.85 31.79 18.64
C LYS A 233 49.89 32.45 17.66
N THR A 234 49.59 31.74 16.58
CA THR A 234 48.44 32.06 15.73
C THR A 234 47.15 31.72 16.47
N CYS A 235 46.16 32.57 16.37
CA CYS A 235 44.83 32.31 16.90
C CYS A 235 44.27 31.02 16.31
N ARG A 236 43.41 30.33 17.07
CA ARG A 236 42.71 29.12 16.59
C ARG A 236 42.03 29.32 15.22
N CYS A 237 41.39 30.49 15.04
CA CYS A 237 40.77 30.96 13.79
C CYS A 237 41.76 31.31 12.65
N GLY A 238 43.08 31.32 12.90
CA GLY A 238 44.14 31.69 11.95
C GLY A 238 44.25 33.18 11.60
N SER A 239 43.34 34.02 12.09
CA SER A 239 43.23 35.41 11.63
C SER A 239 44.18 36.41 12.28
N TYR A 240 44.79 36.08 13.43
CA TYR A 240 45.66 36.98 14.18
C TYR A 240 46.79 36.21 14.83
N THR A 241 47.98 36.79 14.93
CA THR A 241 49.12 36.28 15.69
C THR A 241 49.40 37.18 16.88
N LYS A 242 49.61 36.60 18.06
CA LYS A 242 50.01 37.36 19.25
C LYS A 242 51.02 36.57 20.07
N GLU A 243 51.97 37.28 20.67
CA GLU A 243 52.92 36.72 21.63
C GLU A 243 52.22 36.50 22.97
N ILE A 244 52.14 35.24 23.37
CA ILE A 244 51.49 34.83 24.63
C ILE A 244 52.29 33.71 25.29
N SER A 245 52.05 33.45 26.57
CA SER A 245 52.73 32.38 27.29
C SER A 245 52.47 31.02 26.65
N CYS A 246 53.49 30.15 26.63
CA CYS A 246 53.46 28.84 25.98
C CYS A 246 52.27 27.97 26.42
N THR A 247 51.81 28.08 27.66
CA THR A 247 50.66 27.32 28.16
C THR A 247 49.30 27.89 27.72
N LYS A 248 49.20 29.19 27.40
CA LYS A 248 47.91 29.83 27.11
C LYS A 248 47.50 29.60 25.65
N GLU A 249 46.20 29.44 25.42
CA GLU A 249 45.61 29.37 24.07
C GLU A 249 45.09 30.75 23.65
N PHE A 250 45.40 31.17 22.41
CA PHE A 250 44.98 32.46 21.87
C PHE A 250 43.65 32.35 21.09
N HIS A 251 42.64 33.11 21.53
CA HIS A 251 41.31 33.18 20.91
C HIS A 251 40.98 34.62 20.45
N CYS A 252 40.51 34.77 19.20
CA CYS A 252 40.16 36.04 18.57
C CYS A 252 38.71 36.46 18.91
N ASN A 253 38.41 37.76 19.00
CA ASN A 253 37.03 38.24 19.16
C ASN A 253 36.23 38.30 17.83
N LYS A 254 36.83 37.85 16.72
CA LYS A 254 36.21 37.87 15.39
C LYS A 254 35.08 36.84 15.31
N LYS A 255 33.89 37.29 14.93
CA LYS A 255 32.72 36.42 14.64
C LYS A 255 32.98 35.67 13.34
N CYS A 256 32.67 34.37 13.31
CA CYS A 256 32.84 33.57 12.10
C CYS A 256 31.77 33.87 11.04
N PRO A 257 32.15 34.24 9.79
CA PRO A 257 31.21 34.52 8.70
C PRO A 257 30.68 33.26 7.99
N ASN A 258 31.21 32.07 8.30
CA ASN A 258 30.80 30.84 7.60
C ASN A 258 29.36 30.42 7.94
N ILE A 259 28.68 29.90 6.92
CA ILE A 259 27.38 29.24 7.02
C ILE A 259 27.63 27.81 7.50
N ARG A 260 26.80 27.33 8.44
CA ARG A 260 26.84 25.94 8.94
C ARG A 260 26.52 24.96 7.79
N ALA A 261 26.86 23.69 7.96
CA ALA A 261 26.67 22.65 6.93
C ALA A 261 25.20 22.49 6.45
N CYS A 262 24.23 23.01 7.20
CA CYS A 262 22.83 23.05 6.78
C CYS A 262 22.49 24.15 5.75
N GLY A 263 23.43 25.02 5.39
CA GLY A 263 23.27 26.08 4.37
C GLY A 263 22.34 27.24 4.77
N LYS A 264 21.66 27.16 5.93
CA LYS A 264 20.67 28.17 6.37
C LYS A 264 21.06 28.97 7.59
N HIS A 265 21.98 28.46 8.41
CA HIS A 265 22.30 29.07 9.71
C HIS A 265 23.74 29.60 9.74
N PRO A 266 23.97 30.87 10.11
CA PRO A 266 25.32 31.39 10.30
C PRO A 266 25.95 30.81 11.57
N CYS A 267 27.29 30.66 11.60
CA CYS A 267 28.00 30.19 12.78
C CYS A 267 27.91 31.20 13.94
N ASN A 268 28.29 32.46 13.69
CA ASN A 268 28.33 33.58 14.63
C ASN A 268 29.10 33.33 15.96
N LYS A 269 29.76 32.18 16.15
CA LYS A 269 30.64 31.92 17.30
C LYS A 269 31.92 32.76 17.18
N LYS A 270 32.39 33.31 18.31
CA LYS A 270 33.67 34.02 18.43
C LYS A 270 34.80 32.98 18.39
N CYS A 271 35.74 33.11 17.46
CA CYS A 271 36.87 32.19 17.28
C CYS A 271 36.48 30.68 17.20
N CYS A 272 35.94 30.24 16.07
CA CYS A 272 35.71 28.81 15.81
C CYS A 272 36.67 28.23 14.76
N ASP A 273 36.85 26.90 14.80
CA ASP A 273 37.64 26.11 13.83
C ASP A 273 36.96 25.90 12.47
N CYS A 274 35.80 26.54 12.27
CA CYS A 274 34.93 26.37 11.12
C CYS A 274 35.62 26.60 9.76
N ILE A 275 36.69 27.40 9.74
CA ILE A 275 37.48 27.75 8.54
C ILE A 275 38.49 26.63 8.20
N LYS A 276 38.98 25.89 9.20
CA LYS A 276 39.99 24.84 9.01
C LYS A 276 39.40 23.44 8.84
N THR A 277 38.34 23.11 9.58
CA THR A 277 37.80 21.74 9.59
C THR A 277 36.71 21.48 8.56
N GLY A 278 36.10 22.53 7.98
CA GLY A 278 35.02 22.41 6.99
C GLY A 278 33.71 21.78 7.51
N ILE A 279 33.71 21.20 8.72
CA ILE A 279 32.58 20.47 9.29
C ILE A 279 31.94 21.32 10.38
N ASN A 280 30.79 21.90 10.07
CA ASN A 280 30.02 22.76 10.97
C ASN A 280 28.61 22.19 11.19
N PRO A 281 28.46 21.18 12.09
CA PRO A 281 27.17 20.57 12.35
C PRO A 281 26.23 21.58 12.98
N CYS A 282 24.96 21.54 12.56
CA CYS A 282 23.97 22.46 13.06
C CYS A 282 23.26 21.86 14.28
N GLU A 283 23.53 22.41 15.47
CA GLU A 283 22.85 22.02 16.73
C GLU A 283 21.37 22.44 16.80
N LYS A 284 20.87 23.20 15.82
CA LYS A 284 19.44 23.59 15.79
C LYS A 284 18.58 22.41 15.35
N VAL A 285 17.41 22.28 15.96
CA VAL A 285 16.39 21.30 15.56
C VAL A 285 15.67 21.81 14.31
N CYS A 286 15.28 20.90 13.41
CA CYS A 286 14.68 21.27 12.11
C CYS A 286 13.31 21.97 12.24
N GLU A 287 12.48 21.62 13.24
CA GLU A 287 11.13 22.13 13.56
C GLU A 287 10.09 22.18 12.42
N THR A 288 10.49 21.75 11.22
CA THR A 288 9.67 21.81 10.01
C THR A 288 8.57 20.76 10.10
N SER A 289 7.37 21.08 9.60
CA SER A 289 6.24 20.15 9.59
C SER A 289 6.56 18.91 8.75
N LEU A 290 6.46 17.73 9.37
CA LEU A 290 6.65 16.44 8.71
C LEU A 290 5.57 16.18 7.65
N ASN A 291 5.78 15.18 6.80
CA ASN A 291 4.83 14.75 5.76
C ASN A 291 3.39 14.52 6.26
N CYS A 292 3.23 14.21 7.54
CA CYS A 292 1.95 13.99 8.21
C CYS A 292 1.19 15.29 8.52
N ARG A 293 1.80 16.47 8.33
CA ARG A 293 1.29 17.83 8.64
C ARG A 293 0.81 18.08 10.08
N LYS A 294 0.82 17.04 10.93
CA LYS A 294 0.42 17.10 12.33
C LYS A 294 1.59 17.10 13.31
N HIS A 295 2.77 16.67 12.89
CA HIS A 295 3.97 16.58 13.74
C HIS A 295 5.13 17.39 13.16
N LYS A 296 5.97 17.94 14.03
CA LYS A 296 7.18 18.70 13.68
C LYS A 296 8.41 17.80 13.75
N CYS A 297 9.41 18.06 12.91
CA CYS A 297 10.66 17.31 12.88
C CYS A 297 11.51 17.62 14.13
N THR A 298 11.85 16.60 14.92
CA THR A 298 12.71 16.70 16.11
C THR A 298 14.18 16.35 15.82
N ALA A 299 14.52 16.02 14.58
CA ALA A 299 15.88 15.69 14.19
C ALA A 299 16.78 16.95 14.18
N PRO A 300 18.11 16.78 14.42
CA PRO A 300 19.07 17.84 14.16
C PRO A 300 18.93 18.35 12.72
N CYS A 301 19.20 19.64 12.53
CA CYS A 301 19.02 20.29 11.23
C CYS A 301 19.83 19.56 10.16
N HIS A 302 19.11 19.01 9.20
CA HIS A 302 19.64 18.20 8.12
C HIS A 302 19.36 18.88 6.78
N SER A 303 20.17 18.54 5.79
CA SER A 303 19.99 18.98 4.41
C SER A 303 19.03 18.01 3.70
N GLY A 304 17.94 18.50 3.11
CA GLY A 304 16.96 17.67 2.38
C GLY A 304 15.57 17.53 3.05
N PRO A 305 14.65 16.73 2.47
CA PRO A 305 13.30 16.51 3.04
C PRO A 305 13.37 15.75 4.36
N CYS A 306 12.48 16.09 5.30
CA CYS A 306 12.43 15.41 6.59
C CYS A 306 12.05 13.93 6.45
N TYR A 307 12.64 13.08 7.30
CA TYR A 307 12.29 11.67 7.41
C TYR A 307 10.79 11.46 7.68
N PRO A 308 10.21 10.31 7.26
CA PRO A 308 8.82 10.00 7.54
C PRO A 308 8.53 9.99 9.05
N CYS A 309 7.31 10.35 9.42
CA CYS A 309 6.91 10.41 10.81
C CYS A 309 7.06 9.02 11.49
N PRO A 310 7.71 8.92 12.66
CA PRO A 310 7.92 7.64 13.34
C PRO A 310 6.65 7.05 13.95
N ARG A 311 5.57 7.85 14.02
CA ARG A 311 4.29 7.38 14.54
C ARG A 311 3.54 6.60 13.47
N THR A 312 3.05 5.43 13.81
CA THR A 312 2.13 4.65 13.00
C THR A 312 0.68 4.95 13.40
N ILE A 313 -0.24 4.80 12.46
CA ILE A 313 -1.68 4.83 12.67
C ILE A 313 -2.28 3.51 12.19
N THR A 314 -3.29 3.02 12.89
CA THR A 314 -3.98 1.79 12.52
C THR A 314 -5.18 2.12 11.64
N ILE A 315 -5.23 1.52 10.44
CA ILE A 315 -6.40 1.56 9.55
C ILE A 315 -7.10 0.21 9.65
N GLN A 316 -8.39 0.22 9.96
CA GLN A 316 -9.19 -1.00 10.15
C GLN A 316 -10.33 -1.11 9.14
N CYS A 317 -10.76 -2.34 8.82
CA CYS A 317 -12.01 -2.57 8.09
C CYS A 317 -13.21 -2.02 8.87
N ARG A 318 -14.33 -1.79 8.18
CA ARG A 318 -15.62 -1.45 8.83
C ARG A 318 -16.06 -2.47 9.89
N CYS A 319 -15.58 -3.70 9.77
CA CYS A 319 -15.82 -4.80 10.70
C CYS A 319 -14.88 -4.87 11.93
N GLY A 320 -13.86 -4.01 12.01
CA GLY A 320 -12.80 -4.05 13.04
C GLY A 320 -11.84 -5.25 13.00
N ASN A 321 -12.10 -6.27 12.19
CA ASN A 321 -11.35 -7.54 12.22
C ASN A 321 -10.03 -7.55 11.44
N SER A 322 -9.93 -6.76 10.36
CA SER A 322 -8.69 -6.63 9.59
C SER A 322 -8.10 -5.25 9.87
N LYS A 323 -6.85 -5.22 10.37
CA LYS A 323 -6.13 -4.01 10.76
C LYS A 323 -4.77 -3.98 10.05
N ILE A 324 -4.38 -2.81 9.56
CA ILE A 324 -3.04 -2.55 9.00
C ILE A 324 -2.45 -1.34 9.69
N GLU A 325 -1.17 -1.43 10.04
CA GLU A 325 -0.41 -0.32 10.60
C GLU A 325 0.34 0.41 9.50
N VAL A 326 0.11 1.71 9.39
CA VAL A 326 0.74 2.53 8.34
C VAL A 326 1.35 3.80 8.93
N PRO A 327 2.42 4.36 8.33
CA PRO A 327 3.04 5.59 8.81
C PRO A 327 2.04 6.76 8.84
N CYS A 328 2.12 7.60 9.87
CA CYS A 328 1.26 8.77 10.04
C CYS A 328 1.33 9.69 8.79
N GLY A 329 0.16 10.15 8.32
CA GLY A 329 0.04 10.97 7.10
C GLY A 329 -0.44 10.21 5.85
N THR A 330 -0.42 8.88 5.87
CA THR A 330 -0.82 8.05 4.71
C THR A 330 -2.30 7.66 4.68
N LYS A 331 -3.10 8.05 5.70
CA LYS A 331 -4.53 7.71 5.84
C LYS A 331 -5.39 8.05 4.62
N LYS A 332 -5.07 9.12 3.89
CA LYS A 332 -5.83 9.55 2.69
C LYS A 332 -5.43 8.77 1.42
N ARG A 333 -4.25 8.15 1.39
CA ARG A 333 -3.73 7.44 0.20
C ARG A 333 -3.95 5.92 0.28
N ILE A 334 -3.92 5.36 1.48
CA ILE A 334 -4.00 3.91 1.68
C ILE A 334 -5.45 3.48 1.90
N LYS A 335 -5.94 2.60 1.03
CA LYS A 335 -7.26 1.98 1.17
C LYS A 335 -7.24 0.97 2.35
N PRO A 336 -8.32 0.86 3.14
CA PRO A 336 -8.42 -0.16 4.19
C PRO A 336 -8.22 -1.58 3.65
N PRO A 337 -7.70 -2.51 4.48
CA PRO A 337 -7.44 -3.88 4.04
C PRO A 337 -8.74 -4.63 3.73
N HIS A 338 -8.72 -5.46 2.67
CA HIS A 338 -9.82 -6.35 2.33
C HIS A 338 -10.03 -7.40 3.43
N CYS A 339 -11.24 -7.49 3.97
CA CYS A 339 -11.58 -8.48 4.97
C CYS A 339 -12.32 -9.68 4.35
N LYS A 340 -11.87 -10.90 4.66
CA LYS A 340 -12.50 -12.15 4.17
C LYS A 340 -13.71 -12.60 5.02
N LYS A 341 -13.99 -11.97 6.17
CA LYS A 341 -15.14 -12.33 7.02
C LYS A 341 -16.47 -11.90 6.40
N LEU A 342 -17.52 -12.62 6.76
CA LEU A 342 -18.90 -12.29 6.37
C LEU A 342 -19.35 -10.98 7.02
N CYS A 343 -20.13 -10.21 6.28
CA CYS A 343 -20.69 -8.95 6.74
C CYS A 343 -21.75 -9.20 7.81
N LYS A 344 -21.63 -8.54 8.98
CA LYS A 344 -22.59 -8.64 10.09
C LYS A 344 -23.68 -7.55 10.07
N ILE A 345 -23.71 -6.74 9.02
CA ILE A 345 -24.69 -5.65 8.90
C ILE A 345 -26.05 -6.26 8.55
N PRO A 346 -27.11 -5.98 9.30
CA PRO A 346 -28.44 -6.52 9.01
C PRO A 346 -28.96 -6.02 7.65
N PRO A 347 -29.74 -6.84 6.93
CA PRO A 347 -30.45 -6.39 5.73
C PRO A 347 -31.31 -5.17 6.05
N ILE A 348 -31.31 -4.23 5.12
CA ILE A 348 -32.19 -3.04 5.19
C ILE A 348 -33.36 -3.21 4.21
N CYS A 349 -33.64 -4.44 3.81
CA CYS A 349 -34.85 -4.83 3.09
C CYS A 349 -35.82 -5.53 4.04
N HIS A 350 -37.04 -5.82 3.58
CA HIS A 350 -38.06 -6.54 4.34
C HIS A 350 -37.73 -8.02 4.60
N HIS A 351 -36.62 -8.53 4.04
CA HIS A 351 -36.17 -9.90 4.28
C HIS A 351 -35.36 -9.99 5.57
N SER A 352 -35.67 -10.97 6.42
CA SER A 352 -35.00 -11.18 7.71
C SER A 352 -33.51 -11.54 7.61
N LYS A 353 -33.07 -12.09 6.47
CA LYS A 353 -31.65 -12.44 6.20
C LYS A 353 -31.30 -12.13 4.75
N GLN A 354 -30.25 -11.36 4.49
CA GLN A 354 -29.64 -11.24 3.15
C GLN A 354 -28.75 -12.46 2.85
N GLU A 355 -28.47 -12.71 1.58
CA GLU A 355 -27.38 -13.62 1.22
C GLU A 355 -26.06 -13.14 1.82
N SER A 356 -25.28 -14.08 2.36
CA SER A 356 -24.03 -13.75 3.05
C SER A 356 -22.99 -13.23 2.06
N HIS A 357 -22.52 -12.01 2.27
CA HIS A 357 -21.45 -11.40 1.48
C HIS A 357 -20.22 -11.07 2.33
N LYS A 358 -19.06 -10.93 1.68
CA LYS A 358 -17.80 -10.55 2.33
C LYS A 358 -17.87 -9.10 2.83
N CYS A 359 -17.10 -8.79 3.86
CA CYS A 359 -16.97 -7.44 4.36
C CYS A 359 -16.45 -6.49 3.27
N HIS A 360 -17.13 -5.35 3.12
CA HIS A 360 -16.86 -4.34 2.11
C HIS A 360 -16.81 -2.95 2.76
N GLN A 361 -16.23 -2.01 2.04
CA GLN A 361 -16.19 -0.61 2.43
C GLN A 361 -17.25 0.13 1.60
N GLY A 362 -18.38 0.50 2.21
CA GLY A 362 -19.50 1.18 1.53
C GLY A 362 -20.87 0.62 1.92
N SER A 363 -21.90 0.90 1.12
CA SER A 363 -23.25 0.34 1.28
C SER A 363 -23.29 -1.15 0.94
N CYS A 364 -24.15 -1.92 1.62
CA CYS A 364 -24.32 -3.35 1.34
C CYS A 364 -24.79 -3.56 -0.11
N PRO A 365 -24.38 -4.66 -0.77
CA PRO A 365 -24.87 -5.02 -2.11
C PRO A 365 -26.41 -5.17 -2.09
N PRO A 366 -27.08 -5.01 -3.24
CA PRO A 366 -28.52 -5.18 -3.34
C PRO A 366 -28.95 -6.62 -3.03
N CYS A 367 -30.15 -6.78 -2.49
CA CYS A 367 -30.70 -8.10 -2.18
C CYS A 367 -31.13 -8.80 -3.48
N LYS A 368 -30.63 -10.02 -3.72
CA LYS A 368 -31.02 -10.84 -4.88
C LYS A 368 -32.20 -11.78 -4.60
N LYS A 369 -32.77 -11.74 -3.39
CA LYS A 369 -33.92 -12.57 -3.02
C LYS A 369 -35.19 -12.09 -3.72
N ILE A 370 -36.07 -13.03 -4.05
CA ILE A 370 -37.40 -12.75 -4.56
C ILE A 370 -38.18 -11.93 -3.53
N CYS A 371 -38.90 -10.90 -3.98
CA CYS A 371 -39.58 -9.94 -3.14
C CYS A 371 -40.66 -10.60 -2.26
N LYS A 372 -41.54 -11.43 -2.83
CA LYS A 372 -42.64 -12.12 -2.13
C LYS A 372 -43.63 -11.20 -1.38
N ILE A 373 -43.60 -9.88 -1.61
CA ILE A 373 -44.64 -8.97 -1.11
C ILE A 373 -45.95 -9.29 -1.85
N VAL A 374 -47.06 -9.32 -1.11
CA VAL A 374 -48.39 -9.58 -1.66
C VAL A 374 -48.99 -8.28 -2.23
N TYR A 375 -49.45 -8.32 -3.49
CA TYR A 375 -50.16 -7.20 -4.10
C TYR A 375 -51.52 -7.00 -3.43
N LYS A 376 -51.75 -5.83 -2.82
CA LYS A 376 -53.03 -5.50 -2.16
C LYS A 376 -54.26 -5.62 -3.08
N LYS A 377 -54.08 -5.45 -4.40
CA LYS A 377 -55.19 -5.45 -5.38
C LYS A 377 -55.63 -6.84 -5.84
N CYS A 378 -54.73 -7.84 -5.84
CA CYS A 378 -55.01 -9.15 -6.44
C CYS A 378 -54.56 -10.35 -5.59
N GLY A 379 -53.96 -10.14 -4.42
CA GLY A 379 -53.51 -11.22 -3.53
C GLY A 379 -52.32 -12.03 -4.04
N HIS A 380 -51.86 -11.80 -5.27
CA HIS A 380 -50.69 -12.46 -5.85
C HIS A 380 -49.37 -12.00 -5.20
N THR A 381 -48.36 -12.86 -5.22
CA THR A 381 -47.03 -12.56 -4.67
C THR A 381 -46.09 -12.02 -5.75
N CYS A 382 -45.30 -11.00 -5.40
CA CYS A 382 -44.30 -10.42 -6.28
C CYS A 382 -43.13 -11.40 -6.50
N VAL A 383 -42.97 -11.87 -7.75
CA VAL A 383 -41.90 -12.78 -8.19
C VAL A 383 -40.60 -12.05 -8.58
N ALA A 384 -40.62 -10.71 -8.62
CA ALA A 384 -39.44 -9.92 -8.96
C ALA A 384 -38.36 -9.99 -7.87
N ILE A 385 -37.11 -9.76 -8.28
CA ILE A 385 -35.98 -9.59 -7.35
C ILE A 385 -36.24 -8.36 -6.45
N CYS A 386 -35.81 -8.41 -5.19
CA CYS A 386 -36.03 -7.38 -4.19
C CYS A 386 -35.72 -5.96 -4.74
N HIS A 387 -36.74 -5.13 -4.81
CA HIS A 387 -36.67 -3.78 -5.36
C HIS A 387 -36.55 -2.69 -4.28
N THR A 388 -36.38 -3.07 -3.02
CA THR A 388 -36.32 -2.17 -1.87
C THR A 388 -35.01 -1.37 -1.81
N LYS A 389 -33.91 -1.85 -2.42
CA LYS A 389 -32.59 -1.19 -2.44
C LYS A 389 -31.82 -1.50 -3.71
N VAL A 390 -32.29 -0.93 -4.83
CA VAL A 390 -31.66 -1.11 -6.15
C VAL A 390 -30.82 0.12 -6.48
N TRP A 391 -29.71 -0.09 -7.18
CA TRP A 391 -28.88 1.00 -7.71
C TRP A 391 -29.59 1.63 -8.91
N VAL A 392 -30.00 2.89 -8.78
CA VAL A 392 -30.62 3.68 -9.84
C VAL A 392 -29.65 4.77 -10.25
N LYS A 393 -29.47 4.97 -11.55
CA LYS A 393 -28.72 6.11 -12.09
C LYS A 393 -29.57 7.37 -11.93
N VAL A 394 -29.07 8.34 -11.18
CA VAL A 394 -29.72 9.63 -10.96
C VAL A 394 -28.84 10.71 -11.58
N ARG A 395 -29.42 11.51 -12.48
CA ARG A 395 -28.74 12.68 -13.06
C ARG A 395 -28.68 13.79 -12.02
N ILE A 396 -27.48 14.32 -11.78
CA ILE A 396 -27.21 15.24 -10.66
C ILE A 396 -27.89 16.61 -10.87
N ASN A 397 -28.13 17.02 -12.12
CA ASN A 397 -28.62 18.39 -12.42
C ASN A 397 -30.07 18.49 -12.88
N GLY A 398 -30.86 17.40 -12.90
CA GLY A 398 -32.29 17.46 -13.25
C GLY A 398 -32.62 17.89 -14.71
N VAL A 399 -31.64 18.36 -15.49
CA VAL A 399 -31.84 18.78 -16.88
C VAL A 399 -31.85 17.54 -17.77
N SER A 400 -32.95 17.34 -18.48
CA SER A 400 -33.14 16.26 -19.45
C SER A 400 -32.25 16.43 -20.69
N GLN A 401 -31.76 17.64 -20.96
CA GLN A 401 -30.95 18.01 -22.12
C GLN A 401 -29.62 18.67 -21.70
N PRO A 402 -28.46 18.23 -22.24
CA PRO A 402 -27.19 18.91 -22.03
C PRO A 402 -27.22 20.30 -22.71
N ALA A 403 -26.67 21.34 -22.06
CA ALA A 403 -26.69 22.71 -22.59
C ALA A 403 -25.70 22.91 -23.76
N GLY A 404 -24.88 21.90 -24.07
CA GLY A 404 -24.05 21.89 -25.28
C GLY A 404 -23.46 20.52 -25.62
N PRO A 405 -22.86 20.37 -26.81
CA PRO A 405 -22.31 19.10 -27.32
C PRO A 405 -21.15 18.50 -26.50
N TRP A 406 -20.56 19.28 -25.59
CA TRP A 406 -19.37 18.92 -24.82
C TRP A 406 -19.65 18.64 -23.33
N GLU A 407 -20.89 18.84 -22.87
CA GLU A 407 -21.28 18.52 -21.50
C GLU A 407 -21.67 17.06 -21.37
N ILE A 408 -20.74 16.25 -20.84
CA ILE A 408 -20.99 14.85 -20.50
C ILE A 408 -21.84 14.82 -19.20
N PRO A 409 -23.07 14.28 -19.22
CA PRO A 409 -23.89 14.17 -18.02
C PRO A 409 -23.18 13.35 -16.95
N GLN A 410 -23.00 13.91 -15.75
CA GLN A 410 -22.50 13.16 -14.61
C GLN A 410 -23.65 12.34 -13.98
N ASP A 411 -23.63 11.03 -14.24
CA ASP A 411 -24.53 10.07 -13.60
C ASP A 411 -24.00 9.68 -12.20
N ARG A 412 -24.84 9.81 -11.17
CA ARG A 412 -24.56 9.25 -9.84
C ARG A 412 -25.42 8.00 -9.61
N MET A 413 -24.79 6.92 -9.16
CA MET A 413 -25.51 5.72 -8.69
C MET A 413 -26.03 5.96 -7.27
N GLU A 414 -27.35 5.91 -7.09
CA GLU A 414 -27.98 6.04 -5.78
C GLU A 414 -28.81 4.81 -5.45
N LEU A 415 -28.85 4.45 -4.17
CA LEU A 415 -29.66 3.34 -3.69
C LEU A 415 -31.08 3.85 -3.42
N LYS A 416 -32.06 3.41 -4.21
CA LYS A 416 -33.47 3.81 -4.07
C LYS A 416 -34.38 2.59 -3.90
N THR A 417 -35.49 2.80 -3.20
CA THR A 417 -36.60 1.85 -3.08
C THR A 417 -37.55 2.08 -4.24
N LEU A 418 -37.74 1.08 -5.10
CA LEU A 418 -38.73 1.13 -6.19
C LEU A 418 -40.03 0.45 -5.75
N PRO A 419 -41.20 0.84 -6.29
CA PRO A 419 -42.45 0.13 -6.06
C PRO A 419 -42.41 -1.28 -6.68
N CYS A 420 -43.31 -2.17 -6.23
CA CYS A 420 -43.47 -3.48 -6.87
C CYS A 420 -43.91 -3.29 -8.33
N PRO A 421 -43.37 -4.06 -9.30
CA PRO A 421 -43.85 -4.04 -10.68
C PRO A 421 -45.33 -4.48 -10.77
N PRO A 422 -46.04 -4.24 -11.88
CA PRO A 422 -47.40 -4.74 -12.05
C PRO A 422 -47.46 -6.28 -12.00
N CYS A 423 -48.61 -6.84 -11.63
CA CYS A 423 -48.79 -8.29 -11.53
C CYS A 423 -48.94 -8.94 -12.92
N GLU A 424 -48.01 -9.83 -13.28
CA GLU A 424 -47.98 -10.57 -14.55
C GLU A 424 -48.51 -12.01 -14.44
N VAL A 425 -49.11 -12.39 -13.30
CA VAL A 425 -49.73 -13.71 -13.15
C VAL A 425 -50.84 -13.88 -14.18
N SER A 426 -50.78 -14.95 -14.98
CA SER A 426 -51.77 -15.25 -16.02
C SER A 426 -53.12 -15.61 -15.41
N MET A 427 -54.16 -14.85 -15.74
CA MET A 427 -55.55 -15.13 -15.38
C MET A 427 -56.34 -15.43 -16.66
N MET A 428 -57.19 -16.45 -16.63
CA MET A 428 -58.05 -16.80 -17.75
C MET A 428 -59.22 -15.81 -17.80
N VAL A 429 -59.28 -15.00 -18.85
CA VAL A 429 -60.32 -13.98 -19.05
C VAL A 429 -61.10 -14.31 -20.31
N THR A 430 -62.41 -14.47 -20.15
CA THR A 430 -63.35 -14.60 -21.25
C THR A 430 -63.68 -13.21 -21.80
N CYS A 431 -63.72 -13.06 -23.13
CA CYS A 431 -64.11 -11.79 -23.75
C CYS A 431 -65.58 -11.42 -23.48
N LEU A 432 -65.94 -10.15 -23.67
CA LEU A 432 -67.28 -9.61 -23.37
C LEU A 432 -68.44 -10.35 -24.09
N GLY A 433 -68.18 -10.87 -25.29
CA GLY A 433 -69.15 -11.63 -26.09
C GLY A 433 -68.98 -13.15 -26.00
N GLU A 434 -68.26 -13.66 -24.99
CA GLU A 434 -68.09 -15.10 -24.71
C GLU A 434 -67.48 -15.96 -25.84
N HIS A 435 -66.80 -15.35 -26.81
CA HIS A 435 -66.19 -16.08 -27.93
C HIS A 435 -64.98 -16.93 -27.55
N GLU A 436 -64.12 -16.46 -26.65
CA GLU A 436 -62.86 -17.13 -26.32
C GLU A 436 -62.35 -16.73 -24.92
N THR A 437 -61.69 -17.68 -24.25
CA THR A 437 -61.01 -17.47 -22.97
C THR A 437 -59.50 -17.50 -23.18
N LYS A 438 -58.82 -16.36 -22.97
CA LYS A 438 -57.36 -16.25 -23.13
C LYS A 438 -56.66 -15.94 -21.81
N PRO A 439 -55.39 -16.35 -21.64
CA PRO A 439 -54.59 -15.95 -20.49
C PRO A 439 -54.14 -14.48 -20.64
N TRP A 440 -54.57 -13.63 -19.72
CA TRP A 440 -54.17 -12.22 -19.63
C TRP A 440 -53.40 -11.96 -18.33
N PRO A 441 -52.40 -11.06 -18.33
CA PRO A 441 -51.69 -10.71 -17.11
C PRO A 441 -52.63 -10.02 -16.13
N CYS A 442 -52.56 -10.40 -14.85
CA CYS A 442 -53.49 -10.00 -13.81
C CYS A 442 -53.78 -8.48 -13.75
N HIS A 443 -52.79 -7.63 -13.99
CA HIS A 443 -52.97 -6.18 -13.97
C HIS A 443 -53.86 -5.61 -15.10
N ILE A 444 -54.04 -6.33 -16.21
CA ILE A 444 -54.88 -5.97 -17.36
C ILE A 444 -56.03 -6.97 -17.55
N ALA A 445 -56.14 -8.00 -16.71
CA ALA A 445 -57.12 -9.06 -16.83
C ALA A 445 -58.54 -8.57 -16.47
N LYS A 446 -59.12 -7.82 -17.40
CA LYS A 446 -60.50 -7.37 -17.44
C LYS A 446 -61.12 -7.87 -18.75
N PRO A 447 -62.39 -8.31 -18.75
CA PRO A 447 -63.09 -8.69 -19.97
C PRO A 447 -63.02 -7.54 -20.98
N SER A 448 -62.49 -7.82 -22.16
CA SER A 448 -62.36 -6.86 -23.27
C SER A 448 -62.87 -7.48 -24.57
N SER A 449 -63.10 -6.64 -25.58
CA SER A 449 -63.48 -7.10 -26.91
C SER A 449 -62.36 -7.94 -27.52
N CYS A 450 -62.64 -9.17 -27.93
CA CYS A 450 -61.65 -10.03 -28.58
C CYS A 450 -61.35 -9.65 -30.03
N GLY A 451 -62.02 -8.63 -30.57
CA GLY A 451 -61.89 -8.18 -31.96
C GLY A 451 -62.50 -9.11 -33.01
N ARG A 452 -63.15 -10.21 -32.60
CA ARG A 452 -63.94 -11.05 -33.52
C ARG A 452 -65.33 -10.45 -33.72
N GLN A 453 -65.95 -10.75 -34.86
CA GLN A 453 -67.37 -10.44 -35.09
C GLN A 453 -68.25 -11.21 -34.09
N CYS A 454 -69.33 -10.56 -33.62
CA CYS A 454 -70.23 -11.10 -32.60
C CYS A 454 -70.83 -12.45 -33.04
N GLY A 455 -71.29 -12.55 -34.29
CA GLY A 455 -71.81 -13.78 -34.88
C GLY A 455 -73.14 -14.28 -34.30
N ARG A 456 -73.70 -13.60 -33.30
CA ARG A 456 -75.02 -13.93 -32.72
C ARG A 456 -76.12 -13.65 -33.76
N LEU A 457 -77.08 -14.57 -33.87
CA LEU A 457 -78.23 -14.42 -34.78
C LEU A 457 -79.08 -13.22 -34.39
N LEU A 458 -79.39 -12.37 -35.36
CA LEU A 458 -80.29 -11.23 -35.21
C LEU A 458 -81.75 -11.71 -35.08
N PRO A 459 -82.69 -10.86 -34.63
CA PRO A 459 -84.11 -11.21 -34.49
C PRO A 459 -84.76 -11.73 -35.79
N CYS A 460 -84.18 -11.39 -36.94
CA CYS A 460 -84.59 -11.87 -38.25
C CYS A 460 -84.24 -13.34 -38.54
N THR A 461 -83.54 -14.02 -37.62
CA THR A 461 -83.06 -15.42 -37.65
C THR A 461 -82.19 -15.85 -38.85
N ASN A 462 -82.02 -14.98 -39.86
CA ASN A 462 -81.30 -15.26 -41.09
C ASN A 462 -79.93 -14.55 -41.18
N HIS A 463 -79.74 -13.46 -40.45
CA HIS A 463 -78.49 -12.71 -40.43
C HIS A 463 -77.85 -12.75 -39.04
N SER A 464 -76.52 -12.67 -39.00
CA SER A 464 -75.73 -12.61 -37.77
C SER A 464 -75.15 -11.21 -37.55
N CYS A 465 -74.86 -10.90 -36.29
CA CYS A 465 -74.29 -9.61 -35.90
C CYS A 465 -72.83 -9.48 -36.37
N GLU A 466 -72.55 -8.49 -37.22
CA GLU A 466 -71.21 -8.17 -37.74
C GLU A 466 -70.42 -7.22 -36.84
N LEU A 467 -71.03 -6.67 -35.77
CA LEU A 467 -70.32 -5.84 -34.80
C LEU A 467 -69.17 -6.61 -34.15
N LEU A 468 -68.07 -5.91 -33.87
CA LEU A 468 -66.99 -6.46 -33.07
C LEU A 468 -67.51 -6.86 -31.68
N CYS A 469 -66.89 -7.87 -31.09
CA CYS A 469 -67.24 -8.45 -29.80
C CYS A 469 -67.61 -7.37 -28.78
N HIS A 470 -68.88 -7.33 -28.41
CA HIS A 470 -69.45 -6.38 -27.46
C HIS A 470 -70.22 -7.15 -26.38
N LYS A 471 -70.51 -6.47 -25.27
CA LYS A 471 -71.33 -7.02 -24.21
C LYS A 471 -72.79 -6.95 -24.66
N VAL A 472 -73.45 -8.10 -24.83
CA VAL A 472 -74.86 -8.17 -25.20
C VAL A 472 -75.70 -8.10 -23.93
N LYS A 473 -76.79 -7.32 -23.94
CA LYS A 473 -77.75 -7.32 -22.83
C LYS A 473 -78.35 -8.73 -22.67
N SER A 474 -78.34 -9.23 -21.44
CA SER A 474 -79.05 -10.44 -21.01
C SER A 474 -80.10 -10.05 -19.96
N GLU A 475 -81.06 -10.93 -19.67
CA GLU A 475 -82.11 -10.69 -18.66
C GLU A 475 -81.55 -10.33 -17.28
N ASP A 476 -80.28 -10.67 -17.00
CA ASP A 476 -79.57 -10.40 -15.74
C ASP A 476 -78.64 -9.18 -15.76
N SER A 477 -78.55 -8.39 -16.85
CA SER A 477 -77.59 -7.27 -16.94
C SER A 477 -78.01 -6.16 -17.92
N GLU A 478 -78.45 -5.01 -17.40
CA GLU A 478 -78.86 -3.83 -18.18
C GLU A 478 -77.68 -3.06 -18.84
N ASP A 479 -76.45 -3.36 -18.44
CA ASP A 479 -75.22 -2.65 -18.83
C ASP A 479 -74.55 -3.28 -20.06
N GLY A 480 -75.28 -3.36 -21.19
CA GLY A 480 -74.81 -3.93 -22.46
C GLY A 480 -75.29 -3.13 -23.68
N SER A 481 -74.69 -3.34 -24.84
CA SER A 481 -75.18 -2.77 -26.11
C SER A 481 -75.90 -3.86 -26.92
N ASP A 482 -76.98 -3.48 -27.59
CA ASP A 482 -77.75 -4.41 -28.41
C ASP A 482 -76.97 -4.79 -29.69
N CYS A 483 -77.26 -5.97 -30.24
CA CYS A 483 -76.69 -6.37 -31.53
C CYS A 483 -77.22 -5.44 -32.64
N MET A 484 -76.50 -5.32 -33.76
CA MET A 484 -76.94 -4.49 -34.88
C MET A 484 -78.34 -4.87 -35.38
N GLU A 485 -79.12 -3.89 -35.82
CA GLU A 485 -80.39 -4.15 -36.47
C GLU A 485 -80.17 -4.55 -37.94
N CYS A 486 -80.96 -5.49 -38.44
CA CYS A 486 -80.87 -5.92 -39.82
C CYS A 486 -81.58 -4.92 -40.75
N GLU A 487 -80.82 -4.23 -41.61
CA GLU A 487 -81.37 -3.28 -42.58
C GLU A 487 -81.59 -3.87 -43.98
N GLU A 488 -81.19 -5.14 -44.20
CA GLU A 488 -81.32 -5.81 -45.49
C GLU A 488 -82.79 -6.04 -45.89
N PRO A 489 -83.14 -5.89 -47.19
CA PRO A 489 -84.47 -6.20 -47.69
C PRO A 489 -84.77 -7.69 -47.56
N CYS A 490 -86.03 -8.04 -47.31
CA CYS A 490 -86.43 -9.43 -47.20
C CYS A 490 -86.32 -10.17 -48.56
N LYS A 491 -85.46 -11.21 -48.60
CA LYS A 491 -85.21 -12.09 -49.76
C LYS A 491 -86.00 -13.40 -49.71
N LEU A 492 -86.94 -13.55 -48.76
CA LEU A 492 -87.79 -14.73 -48.68
C LEU A 492 -88.77 -14.76 -49.87
N ASN A 493 -88.89 -15.92 -50.52
CA ASN A 493 -89.88 -16.12 -51.57
C ASN A 493 -91.28 -15.99 -50.96
N ARG A 494 -92.13 -15.15 -51.58
CA ARG A 494 -93.53 -15.05 -51.18
C ARG A 494 -94.28 -16.31 -51.65
N PRO A 495 -95.32 -16.74 -50.92
CA PRO A 495 -96.18 -17.84 -51.35
C PRO A 495 -96.81 -17.57 -52.73
N ASP A 496 -97.13 -18.66 -53.46
CA ASP A 496 -97.66 -18.64 -54.83
C ASP A 496 -98.80 -17.62 -55.03
N GLY A 497 -98.62 -16.71 -55.99
CA GLY A 497 -99.62 -15.70 -56.37
C GLY A 497 -99.20 -14.23 -56.16
N CYS A 498 -98.05 -13.96 -55.54
CA CYS A 498 -97.52 -12.60 -55.37
C CYS A 498 -96.34 -12.31 -56.31
N THR A 499 -96.36 -11.20 -57.05
CA THR A 499 -95.32 -10.81 -58.03
C THR A 499 -94.36 -9.69 -57.55
N HIS A 500 -94.42 -9.32 -56.27
CA HIS A 500 -93.63 -8.21 -55.71
C HIS A 500 -92.78 -8.64 -54.51
N LEU A 501 -91.67 -7.93 -54.30
CA LEU A 501 -90.78 -8.10 -53.16
C LEU A 501 -91.45 -7.63 -51.86
N CYS A 502 -91.08 -8.23 -50.73
CA CYS A 502 -91.59 -7.82 -49.42
C CYS A 502 -91.04 -6.42 -49.07
N PRO A 503 -91.91 -5.45 -48.69
CA PRO A 503 -91.48 -4.09 -48.33
C PRO A 503 -90.85 -3.99 -46.94
N GLN A 504 -90.88 -5.08 -46.15
CA GLN A 504 -90.28 -5.13 -44.82
C GLN A 504 -88.80 -5.51 -44.89
N ARG A 505 -88.04 -5.05 -43.91
CA ARG A 505 -86.69 -5.53 -43.62
C ARG A 505 -86.72 -7.02 -43.32
N CYS A 506 -85.56 -7.67 -43.34
CA CYS A 506 -85.45 -9.11 -43.07
C CYS A 506 -86.18 -9.47 -41.77
N HIS A 507 -87.06 -10.46 -41.84
CA HIS A 507 -87.88 -10.93 -40.73
C HIS A 507 -87.89 -12.46 -40.74
N PRO A 508 -88.22 -13.13 -39.62
CA PRO A 508 -88.32 -14.59 -39.59
C PRO A 508 -89.42 -15.08 -40.55
N ALA A 509 -89.20 -16.20 -41.22
CA ALA A 509 -90.20 -16.81 -42.10
C ALA A 509 -91.44 -17.26 -41.28
N PRO A 510 -92.68 -17.20 -41.85
CA PRO A 510 -93.05 -16.81 -43.22
C PRO A 510 -93.27 -15.30 -43.42
N CYS A 511 -93.31 -14.83 -44.69
CA CYS A 511 -93.66 -13.44 -45.01
C CYS A 511 -95.08 -13.07 -44.59
N PRO A 512 -95.29 -11.87 -44.01
CA PRO A 512 -96.63 -11.39 -43.68
C PRO A 512 -97.48 -11.23 -44.97
N PRO A 513 -98.80 -11.42 -44.90
CA PRO A 513 -99.69 -11.30 -46.05
C PRO A 513 -99.72 -9.87 -46.59
N CYS A 514 -99.68 -9.70 -47.91
CA CYS A 514 -99.82 -8.40 -48.58
C CYS A 514 -101.24 -8.16 -49.08
N ARG A 515 -101.65 -6.88 -49.08
CA ARG A 515 -102.87 -6.39 -49.73
C ARG A 515 -102.53 -5.57 -50.97
N GLN A 516 -101.69 -6.11 -51.86
CA GLN A 516 -101.43 -5.44 -53.14
C GLN A 516 -102.40 -5.95 -54.21
N PRO A 517 -103.04 -5.05 -54.97
CA PRO A 517 -103.94 -5.44 -56.04
C PRO A 517 -103.16 -6.14 -57.15
N VAL A 518 -103.47 -7.39 -57.43
CA VAL A 518 -102.91 -8.16 -58.54
C VAL A 518 -103.74 -7.89 -59.80
N LYS A 519 -103.08 -7.46 -60.87
CA LYS A 519 -103.70 -7.20 -62.17
C LYS A 519 -104.05 -8.54 -62.83
N ILE A 520 -105.33 -8.84 -62.93
CA ILE A 520 -105.89 -9.99 -63.64
C ILE A 520 -106.61 -9.52 -64.91
N SER A 521 -106.36 -10.18 -66.04
CA SER A 521 -107.04 -9.86 -67.30
C SER A 521 -108.52 -10.31 -67.25
N CYS A 522 -109.45 -9.43 -67.63
CA CYS A 522 -110.84 -9.84 -67.88
C CYS A 522 -110.85 -10.97 -68.93
N HIS A 523 -111.74 -11.95 -68.78
CA HIS A 523 -111.96 -12.98 -69.81
C HIS A 523 -112.29 -12.39 -71.19
N CYS A 524 -112.82 -11.17 -71.21
CA CYS A 524 -113.12 -10.39 -72.40
C CYS A 524 -111.89 -9.73 -73.07
N GLY A 525 -110.69 -9.81 -72.49
CA GLY A 525 -109.43 -9.25 -73.02
C GLY A 525 -109.33 -7.72 -73.06
N LEU A 526 -110.43 -7.01 -72.89
CA LEU A 526 -110.52 -5.55 -73.10
C LEU A 526 -110.27 -4.72 -71.83
N ASN A 527 -110.41 -5.31 -70.63
CA ASN A 527 -110.23 -4.62 -69.36
C ASN A 527 -109.32 -5.39 -68.40
N SER A 528 -108.57 -4.66 -67.59
CA SER A 528 -107.76 -5.21 -66.50
C SER A 528 -108.53 -5.06 -65.19
N LEU A 529 -108.79 -6.18 -64.51
CA LEU A 529 -109.37 -6.24 -63.17
C LEU A 529 -108.23 -6.27 -62.14
N TYR A 530 -108.47 -5.73 -60.95
CA TYR A 530 -107.52 -5.75 -59.84
C TYR A 530 -108.12 -6.59 -58.71
N ARG A 531 -107.41 -7.61 -58.22
CA ARG A 531 -107.83 -8.48 -57.11
C ARG A 531 -106.93 -8.30 -55.89
#